data_AF-A0A2D9CKC9-F1
#
_entry.id   AF-A0A2D9CKC9-F1
#
_cell.length_a   1.000
_cell.length_b   1.000
_cell.length_c   1.000
_cell.angle_alpha   90.00
_cell.angle_beta   90.00
_cell.angle_gamma   90.00
#
_symmetry.space_group_name_H-M   'P 1'
#
loop_
_entity.id
_entity.type
_entity.pdbx_description
1 polymer ?
#
loop_
_entity_poly.entity_id
_entity_poly.type
_entity_poly.pdbx_seq_one_letter_code
_entity_poly.pdbx_strand_id
1 'polypeptide(L)'
;MVVRPWGSFVLLTRSGGAAAYDLGYTTYAINRLCTSEHGLKSGLSRPKAPPEVIKQRMNQHTHPNLSSIIAQRDPARSARLIGMVHAGALPGTPFSAQSVEQLEQQAITEAKQIEDSGFDAIIVENMHDAPYVHGDQLGPEIVAAMSRLTLAVRNAVSIPVGIQILSGGNRHAIAVAYTNGLPFIRCENFVFAHIADEGLLPEAEAGGLLRYRKSIGAEHVKVFCDLKKKHASHAITSDVDLAQTAHAAEFFGADGFVVTGISTGKAAALDDVKAVRNATKLPVIVGSGVTPGYAESLSEYADALIVGSYIKHDGFWKNPVDPERLLAIVNAIGA
;
A
#
# COMPACT_ATOMS: atom_id res chain seq x y z
N MET A 1 -38.23 55.49 5.84
CA MET A 1 -39.29 54.94 4.96
C MET A 1 -39.43 53.47 5.32
N VAL A 2 -40.48 53.16 6.07
CA VAL A 2 -40.70 51.85 6.73
C VAL A 2 -41.81 51.12 5.99
N VAL A 3 -41.72 49.79 6.03
CA VAL A 3 -42.74 48.75 5.79
C VAL A 3 -42.91 48.25 4.34
N ARG A 4 -42.52 46.98 4.20
CA ARG A 4 -42.90 45.88 3.29
C ARG A 4 -44.46 45.72 3.13
N PRO A 5 -45.07 44.72 2.45
CA PRO A 5 -44.79 44.01 1.18
C PRO A 5 -46.07 43.51 0.40
N TRP A 6 -45.90 42.59 -0.58
CA TRP A 6 -46.85 41.65 -1.24
C TRP A 6 -47.77 42.14 -2.38
N GLY A 7 -47.68 41.44 -3.52
CA GLY A 7 -48.71 41.35 -4.56
C GLY A 7 -49.13 39.89 -4.73
N SER A 8 -50.42 39.63 -4.61
CA SER A 8 -51.11 38.34 -4.75
C SER A 8 -52.02 38.36 -5.99
N PHE A 9 -52.21 37.22 -6.65
CA PHE A 9 -53.41 36.83 -7.41
C PHE A 9 -53.52 35.30 -7.28
N VAL A 10 -54.42 34.71 -6.49
CA VAL A 10 -55.89 34.46 -6.67
C VAL A 10 -56.23 33.68 -7.95
N LEU A 11 -57.09 32.65 -8.06
CA LEU A 11 -57.69 31.54 -7.27
C LEU A 11 -58.89 31.08 -8.12
N LEU A 12 -59.14 29.77 -8.31
CA LEU A 12 -60.42 29.13 -8.75
C LEU A 12 -60.28 27.60 -8.50
N THR A 13 -60.68 27.04 -7.35
CA THR A 13 -61.98 26.41 -6.95
C THR A 13 -62.43 25.24 -7.85
N ARG A 14 -62.98 24.10 -7.39
CA ARG A 14 -63.42 23.56 -6.08
C ARG A 14 -63.74 22.06 -6.22
N SER A 15 -63.82 21.37 -5.08
CA SER A 15 -64.31 20.00 -4.77
C SER A 15 -63.18 19.00 -4.51
N GLY A 16 -63.06 18.31 -3.37
CA GLY A 16 -63.81 18.25 -2.12
C GLY A 16 -63.32 17.00 -1.39
N GLY A 17 -62.99 17.09 -0.10
CA GLY A 17 -62.66 15.93 0.75
C GLY A 17 -61.31 16.03 1.46
N ALA A 18 -61.36 16.30 2.76
CA ALA A 18 -60.21 16.34 3.66
C ALA A 18 -59.82 14.94 4.13
N ALA A 19 -58.52 14.63 4.13
CA ALA A 19 -57.89 13.73 5.10
C ALA A 19 -56.39 14.05 5.18
N ALA A 20 -55.93 14.37 6.38
CA ALA A 20 -54.54 14.64 6.71
C ALA A 20 -53.67 13.40 6.47
N TYR A 21 -52.49 13.58 5.87
CA TYR A 21 -51.43 12.59 5.88
C TYR A 21 -50.13 13.22 6.37
N ASP A 22 -49.74 12.74 7.54
CA ASP A 22 -48.44 12.86 8.19
C ASP A 22 -47.42 12.01 7.39
N LEU A 23 -46.35 12.64 6.87
CA LEU A 23 -45.30 11.96 6.09
C LEU A 23 -44.15 11.56 7.01
N GLY A 24 -44.38 10.47 7.75
CA GLY A 24 -43.34 9.68 8.39
C GLY A 24 -42.79 8.60 7.44
N TYR A 25 -41.47 8.57 7.31
CA TYR A 25 -40.60 7.42 6.97
C TYR A 25 -41.19 6.29 6.12
N THR A 26 -40.80 6.24 4.83
CA THR A 26 -41.08 5.10 3.95
C THR A 26 -39.84 4.20 3.81
N THR A 27 -39.78 3.16 4.64
CA THR A 27 -39.05 1.92 4.33
C THR A 27 -40.01 1.03 3.54
N TYR A 28 -39.70 0.73 2.28
CA TYR A 28 -40.55 -0.09 1.41
C TYR A 28 -40.61 -1.54 1.90
N ALA A 29 -41.83 -1.98 2.23
CA ALA A 29 -42.17 -3.37 2.49
C ALA A 29 -42.60 -4.04 1.18
N ILE A 30 -41.89 -5.10 0.78
CA ILE A 30 -42.44 -6.14 -0.11
C ILE A 30 -42.60 -7.38 0.76
N ASN A 31 -43.82 -7.65 1.21
CA ASN A 31 -44.19 -8.96 1.76
C ASN A 31 -45.70 -9.17 1.69
N ARG A 32 -46.17 -9.63 0.53
CA ARG A 32 -47.39 -10.44 0.38
C ARG A 32 -47.47 -10.95 -1.05
N LEU A 33 -47.04 -12.19 -1.25
CA LEU A 33 -47.53 -13.17 -2.22
C LEU A 33 -46.57 -14.36 -2.19
N CYS A 34 -46.71 -15.22 -1.17
CA CYS A 34 -46.21 -16.59 -1.19
C CYS A 34 -46.84 -17.33 0.01
N THR A 35 -48.10 -17.71 -0.14
CA THR A 35 -48.70 -18.79 0.65
C THR A 35 -48.92 -19.97 -0.29
N SER A 36 -47.90 -20.81 -0.39
CA SER A 36 -48.10 -22.25 -0.58
C SER A 36 -46.94 -22.97 0.12
N GLU A 37 -47.35 -23.79 1.07
CA GLU A 37 -46.64 -24.74 1.92
C GLU A 37 -45.23 -25.14 1.45
N HIS A 38 -44.23 -24.93 2.30
CA HIS A 38 -43.30 -25.94 2.83
C HIS A 38 -42.28 -25.24 3.75
N GLY A 39 -42.12 -25.76 4.97
CA GLY A 39 -41.41 -25.11 6.06
C GLY A 39 -39.89 -24.98 5.83
N LEU A 40 -39.34 -23.83 6.22
CA LEU A 40 -37.91 -23.66 6.48
C LEU A 40 -37.70 -22.73 7.68
N LYS A 41 -37.10 -23.30 8.74
CA LYS A 41 -36.70 -22.61 9.96
C LYS A 41 -35.59 -21.60 9.65
N SER A 42 -35.73 -20.38 10.17
CA SER A 42 -34.70 -19.33 10.12
C SER A 42 -33.54 -19.66 11.05
N GLY A 43 -32.33 -19.76 10.48
CA GLY A 43 -31.08 -19.94 11.20
C GLY A 43 -29.99 -19.06 10.57
N LEU A 44 -30.02 -17.76 10.87
CA LEU A 44 -28.93 -16.85 10.49
C LEU A 44 -27.77 -17.04 11.48
N SER A 45 -26.83 -17.91 11.11
CA SER A 45 -25.55 -18.08 11.80
C SER A 45 -24.54 -17.02 11.35
N ARG A 46 -23.67 -16.59 12.28
CA ARG A 46 -22.51 -15.70 12.03
C ARG A 46 -21.68 -16.21 10.84
N PRO A 47 -21.01 -15.32 10.07
CA PRO A 47 -20.15 -15.75 8.97
C PRO A 47 -19.13 -16.76 9.48
N LYS A 48 -19.17 -17.97 8.93
CA LYS A 48 -18.19 -19.02 9.22
C LYS A 48 -16.82 -18.55 8.73
N ALA A 49 -15.79 -18.84 9.52
CA ALA A 49 -14.41 -18.68 9.12
C ALA A 49 -14.17 -19.31 7.74
N PRO A 50 -13.25 -18.77 6.92
CA PRO A 50 -13.03 -19.25 5.56
C PRO A 50 -12.72 -20.76 5.54
N PRO A 51 -13.21 -21.51 4.53
CA PRO A 51 -13.06 -22.96 4.46
C PRO A 51 -11.60 -23.40 4.58
N GLU A 52 -11.34 -24.52 5.26
CA GLU A 52 -9.98 -25.09 5.45
C GLU A 52 -9.17 -25.24 4.15
N VAL A 53 -9.85 -25.39 3.02
CA VAL A 53 -9.24 -25.48 1.68
C VAL A 53 -8.45 -24.22 1.30
N ILE A 54 -8.89 -23.02 1.75
CA ILE A 54 -8.15 -21.76 1.55
C ILE A 54 -6.88 -21.77 2.41
N LYS A 55 -6.96 -22.23 3.66
CA LYS A 55 -5.79 -22.37 4.55
C LYS A 55 -4.77 -23.37 4.01
N GLN A 56 -5.23 -24.49 3.45
CA GLN A 56 -4.37 -25.53 2.90
C GLN A 56 -3.65 -25.09 1.61
N ARG A 57 -4.29 -24.32 0.72
CA ARG A 57 -3.61 -23.78 -0.48
C ARG A 57 -2.59 -22.70 -0.14
N MET A 58 -2.82 -21.88 0.89
CA MET A 58 -1.84 -20.89 1.36
C MET A 58 -0.61 -21.55 2.00
N ASN A 59 -0.74 -22.75 2.57
CA ASN A 59 0.35 -23.49 3.22
C ASN A 59 1.28 -24.27 2.27
N GLN A 60 0.97 -24.40 0.98
CA GLN A 60 1.74 -25.24 0.07
C GLN A 60 3.00 -24.59 -0.51
N HIS A 61 3.22 -23.29 -0.29
CA HIS A 61 4.49 -22.62 -0.60
C HIS A 61 4.90 -21.85 0.66
N THR A 62 5.70 -22.47 1.50
CA THR A 62 6.30 -21.82 2.66
C THR A 62 7.37 -20.85 2.18
N HIS A 63 6.95 -19.69 1.66
CA HIS A 63 7.87 -18.57 1.49
C HIS A 63 8.33 -18.12 2.88
N PRO A 64 9.60 -17.73 3.05
CA PRO A 64 10.10 -17.27 4.34
C PRO A 64 9.22 -16.14 4.89
N ASN A 65 8.82 -16.27 6.16
CA ASN A 65 8.12 -15.21 6.86
C ASN A 65 9.06 -14.00 6.94
N LEU A 66 8.64 -12.80 6.56
CA LEU A 66 9.49 -11.61 6.57
C LEU A 66 10.12 -11.27 7.93
N SER A 67 9.51 -11.72 9.04
CA SER A 67 10.17 -11.68 10.34
C SER A 67 11.48 -12.49 10.36
N SER A 68 11.64 -13.55 9.56
CA SER A 68 12.92 -14.22 9.33
C SER A 68 13.84 -13.50 8.35
N ILE A 69 13.35 -12.57 7.51
CA ILE A 69 14.21 -11.77 6.63
C ILE A 69 14.84 -10.60 7.38
N ILE A 70 14.04 -9.86 8.16
CA ILE A 70 14.55 -8.65 8.82
C ILE A 70 15.09 -8.93 10.22
N ALA A 71 14.52 -9.87 10.99
CA ALA A 71 14.98 -10.13 12.36
C ALA A 71 16.25 -11.00 12.43
N GLN A 72 16.62 -11.69 11.36
CA GLN A 72 17.87 -12.44 11.28
C GLN A 72 18.86 -11.62 10.45
N ARG A 73 19.65 -10.76 11.12
CA ARG A 73 20.85 -10.18 10.50
C ARG A 73 21.66 -11.32 9.90
N ASP A 74 21.86 -11.30 8.59
CA ASP A 74 22.74 -12.25 7.94
C ASP A 74 24.17 -11.92 8.39
N PRO A 75 24.91 -12.83 9.04
CA PRO A 75 26.29 -12.55 9.43
C PRO A 75 27.19 -12.22 8.22
N ALA A 76 26.80 -12.64 7.02
CA ALA A 76 27.51 -12.39 5.78
C ALA A 76 27.18 -11.04 5.12
N ARG A 77 26.14 -10.31 5.58
CA ARG A 77 25.73 -9.03 4.99
C ARG A 77 25.26 -8.04 6.05
N SER A 78 25.73 -6.80 5.95
CA SER A 78 25.40 -5.74 6.91
C SER A 78 23.92 -5.34 6.90
N ALA A 79 23.23 -5.47 5.76
CA ALA A 79 21.78 -5.28 5.61
C ALA A 79 21.21 -6.13 4.46
N ARG A 80 19.89 -6.35 4.47
CA ARG A 80 19.17 -7.03 3.38
C ARG A 80 18.92 -6.09 2.19
N LEU A 81 18.85 -6.61 0.97
CA LEU A 81 18.44 -5.84 -0.21
C LEU A 81 17.02 -6.18 -0.65
N ILE A 82 16.24 -5.13 -0.93
CA ILE A 82 14.89 -5.23 -1.45
C ILE A 82 14.83 -4.51 -2.80
N GLY A 83 14.60 -5.24 -3.89
CA GLY A 83 14.60 -4.68 -5.25
C GLY A 83 13.21 -4.24 -5.69
N MET A 84 13.09 -3.06 -6.30
CA MET A 84 11.79 -2.59 -6.82
C MET A 84 11.53 -3.10 -8.23
N VAL A 85 10.38 -3.74 -8.40
CA VAL A 85 9.76 -3.97 -9.69
C VAL A 85 8.71 -2.89 -9.89
N HIS A 86 9.02 -1.92 -10.75
CA HIS A 86 8.07 -0.87 -11.10
C HIS A 86 7.15 -1.39 -12.21
N ALA A 87 5.89 -1.66 -11.85
CA ALA A 87 4.88 -2.00 -12.84
C ALA A 87 4.72 -0.84 -13.83
N GLY A 88 4.59 -1.15 -15.12
CA GLY A 88 4.19 -0.16 -16.12
C GLY A 88 2.78 0.38 -15.85
N ALA A 89 2.41 1.43 -16.58
CA ALA A 89 1.16 2.16 -16.35
C ALA A 89 -0.06 1.22 -16.48
N LEU A 90 -0.83 1.10 -15.39
CA LEU A 90 -1.92 0.13 -15.28
C LEU A 90 -3.18 0.59 -16.03
N PRO A 91 -4.11 -0.33 -16.35
CA PRO A 91 -5.39 0.03 -16.94
C PRO A 91 -6.12 1.11 -16.14
N GLY A 92 -6.74 2.06 -16.84
CA GLY A 92 -7.44 3.20 -16.21
C GLY A 92 -6.54 4.43 -15.98
N THR A 93 -5.22 4.28 -16.05
CA THR A 93 -4.29 5.41 -15.89
C THR A 93 -4.00 6.14 -17.22
N PRO A 94 -3.65 7.44 -17.19
CA PRO A 94 -3.50 8.24 -18.42
C PRO A 94 -2.41 7.75 -19.38
N PHE A 95 -1.39 7.05 -18.89
CA PHE A 95 -0.26 6.56 -19.69
C PHE A 95 -0.32 5.06 -19.98
N SER A 96 -1.43 4.40 -19.67
CA SER A 96 -1.65 2.99 -19.99
C SER A 96 -1.57 2.76 -21.50
N ALA A 97 -0.58 1.98 -21.93
CA ALA A 97 -0.38 1.66 -23.35
C ALA A 97 -0.13 0.16 -23.61
N GLN A 98 0.29 -0.59 -22.59
CA GLN A 98 0.58 -2.01 -22.67
C GLN A 98 -0.62 -2.85 -22.22
N SER A 99 -0.74 -4.06 -22.76
CA SER A 99 -1.70 -5.03 -22.23
C SER A 99 -1.27 -5.53 -20.86
N VAL A 100 -2.22 -6.02 -20.05
CA VAL A 100 -1.92 -6.56 -18.72
C VAL A 100 -0.96 -7.75 -18.81
N GLU A 101 -1.05 -8.56 -19.86
CA GLU A 101 -0.11 -9.65 -20.15
C GLU A 101 1.32 -9.13 -20.36
N GLN A 102 1.49 -8.03 -21.10
CA GLN A 102 2.81 -7.45 -21.34
C GLN A 102 3.42 -6.90 -20.04
N LEU A 103 2.61 -6.22 -19.24
CA LEU A 103 3.01 -5.71 -17.92
C LEU A 103 3.42 -6.85 -16.98
N GLU A 104 2.67 -7.95 -16.98
CA GLU A 104 2.97 -9.16 -16.21
C GLU A 104 4.32 -9.77 -16.63
N GLN A 105 4.57 -9.96 -17.93
CA GLN A 105 5.83 -10.53 -18.41
C GLN A 105 7.04 -9.63 -18.12
N GLN A 106 6.86 -8.32 -18.21
CA GLN A 106 7.90 -7.36 -17.82
C GLN A 106 8.21 -7.49 -16.32
N ALA A 107 7.19 -7.50 -15.47
CA ALA A 107 7.35 -7.63 -14.01
C ALA A 107 8.06 -8.94 -13.63
N ILE A 108 7.69 -10.07 -14.26
CA ILE A 108 8.37 -11.36 -14.07
C ILE A 108 9.84 -11.28 -14.47
N THR A 109 10.14 -10.68 -15.62
CA THR A 109 11.51 -10.58 -16.14
C THR A 109 12.39 -9.78 -15.20
N GLU A 110 11.92 -8.60 -14.76
CA GLU A 110 12.67 -7.77 -13.81
C GLU A 110 12.85 -8.46 -12.46
N ALA A 111 11.79 -9.12 -11.95
CA ALA A 111 11.85 -9.85 -10.68
C ALA A 111 12.92 -10.95 -10.69
N LYS A 112 12.99 -11.74 -11.77
CA LYS A 112 14.01 -12.78 -11.92
C LYS A 112 15.42 -12.20 -11.98
N GLN A 113 15.63 -11.12 -12.73
CA GLN A 113 16.94 -10.46 -12.78
C GLN A 113 17.40 -9.97 -11.40
N ILE A 114 16.46 -9.40 -10.62
CA ILE A 114 16.71 -8.95 -9.26
C ILE A 114 17.07 -10.14 -8.35
N GLU A 115 16.29 -11.23 -8.39
CA GLU A 115 16.57 -12.44 -7.60
C GLU A 115 17.91 -13.09 -7.99
N ASP A 116 18.15 -13.31 -9.29
CA ASP A 116 19.34 -13.96 -9.83
C ASP A 116 20.63 -13.21 -9.48
N SER A 117 20.52 -11.90 -9.21
CA SER A 117 21.65 -11.08 -8.76
C SER A 117 21.93 -11.17 -7.26
N GLY A 118 21.04 -11.81 -6.49
CA GLY A 118 21.23 -12.07 -5.06
C GLY A 118 20.53 -11.07 -4.13
N PHE A 119 19.43 -10.45 -4.55
CA PHE A 119 18.55 -9.69 -3.66
C PHE A 119 17.77 -10.61 -2.71
N ASP A 120 17.39 -10.10 -1.53
CA ASP A 120 16.71 -10.87 -0.48
C ASP A 120 15.18 -10.84 -0.58
N ALA A 121 14.63 -9.78 -1.18
CA ALA A 121 13.20 -9.60 -1.37
C ALA A 121 12.89 -8.63 -2.53
N ILE A 122 11.63 -8.59 -2.94
CA ILE A 122 11.10 -7.69 -3.98
C ILE A 122 9.90 -6.91 -3.44
N ILE A 123 9.68 -5.68 -3.93
CA ILE A 123 8.38 -5.01 -3.84
C ILE A 123 7.91 -4.69 -5.26
N VAL A 124 6.66 -5.05 -5.56
CA VAL A 124 5.98 -4.62 -6.79
C VAL A 124 5.25 -3.30 -6.50
N GLU A 125 5.54 -2.25 -7.28
CA GLU A 125 5.02 -0.89 -7.08
C GLU A 125 4.44 -0.34 -8.39
N ASN A 126 3.28 0.33 -8.35
CA ASN A 126 2.64 0.96 -9.51
C ASN A 126 3.21 2.36 -9.85
N MET A 127 4.54 2.49 -9.90
CA MET A 127 5.26 3.77 -10.11
C MET A 127 4.91 4.49 -11.43
N HIS A 128 4.40 3.77 -12.43
CA HIS A 128 4.05 4.36 -13.73
C HIS A 128 2.59 4.85 -13.83
N ASP A 129 1.81 4.76 -12.75
CA ASP A 129 0.41 5.21 -12.72
C ASP A 129 0.24 6.73 -12.62
N ALA A 130 1.35 7.48 -12.65
CA ALA A 130 1.32 8.94 -12.63
C ALA A 130 0.40 9.52 -13.73
N PRO A 131 -0.27 10.66 -13.50
CA PRO A 131 -0.42 11.35 -12.22
C PRO A 131 -1.21 10.50 -11.22
N TYR A 132 -0.74 10.46 -9.97
CA TYR A 132 -1.36 9.66 -8.93
C TYR A 132 -2.65 10.28 -8.40
N VAL A 133 -3.53 9.44 -7.87
CA VAL A 133 -4.77 9.81 -7.20
C VAL A 133 -4.81 9.16 -5.82
N HIS A 134 -5.49 9.78 -4.86
CA HIS A 134 -5.61 9.24 -3.51
C HIS A 134 -6.26 7.85 -3.49
N GLY A 135 -5.93 7.07 -2.47
CA GLY A 135 -6.39 5.69 -2.33
C GLY A 135 -7.91 5.50 -2.49
N ASP A 136 -8.74 6.44 -2.03
CA ASP A 136 -10.20 6.39 -2.15
C ASP A 136 -10.73 6.61 -3.59
N GLN A 137 -9.89 7.13 -4.48
CA GLN A 137 -10.18 7.35 -5.90
C GLN A 137 -9.68 6.22 -6.80
N LEU A 138 -8.88 5.29 -6.26
CA LEU A 138 -8.40 4.13 -7.03
C LEU A 138 -9.57 3.22 -7.41
N GLY A 139 -9.68 2.94 -8.70
CA GLY A 139 -10.69 2.02 -9.22
C GLY A 139 -10.33 0.54 -9.02
N PRO A 140 -11.31 -0.37 -9.15
CA PRO A 140 -11.10 -1.81 -9.01
C PRO A 140 -10.09 -2.38 -10.01
N GLU A 141 -9.89 -1.73 -11.15
CA GLU A 141 -8.92 -2.10 -12.17
C GLU A 141 -7.48 -2.08 -11.66
N ILE A 142 -7.13 -1.14 -10.77
CA ILE A 142 -5.79 -1.05 -10.15
C ILE A 142 -5.55 -2.26 -9.25
N VAL A 143 -6.54 -2.60 -8.40
CA VAL A 143 -6.48 -3.76 -7.52
C VAL A 143 -6.38 -5.06 -8.32
N ALA A 144 -7.17 -5.18 -9.38
CA ALA A 144 -7.19 -6.36 -10.24
C ALA A 144 -5.85 -6.55 -10.97
N ALA A 145 -5.31 -5.50 -11.57
CA ALA A 145 -4.03 -5.54 -12.27
C ALA A 145 -2.87 -5.82 -11.30
N MET A 146 -2.79 -5.11 -10.18
CA MET A 146 -1.76 -5.35 -9.16
C MET A 146 -1.85 -6.75 -8.55
N SER A 147 -3.06 -7.27 -8.36
CA SER A 147 -3.25 -8.66 -7.91
C SER A 147 -2.66 -9.66 -8.89
N ARG A 148 -2.92 -9.46 -10.19
CA ARG A 148 -2.42 -10.33 -11.26
C ARG A 148 -0.90 -10.27 -11.38
N LEU A 149 -0.34 -9.07 -11.50
CA LEU A 149 1.11 -8.86 -11.63
C LEU A 149 1.86 -9.44 -10.41
N THR A 150 1.40 -9.13 -9.20
CA THR A 150 2.12 -9.54 -7.99
C THR A 150 2.03 -11.05 -7.75
N LEU A 151 0.90 -11.68 -8.08
CA LEU A 151 0.79 -13.14 -8.03
C LEU A 151 1.74 -13.81 -9.02
N ALA A 152 1.84 -13.27 -10.24
CA ALA A 152 2.72 -13.78 -11.27
C ALA A 152 4.20 -13.67 -10.86
N VAL A 153 4.61 -12.51 -10.33
CA VAL A 153 5.95 -12.29 -9.76
C VAL A 153 6.22 -13.28 -8.62
N ARG A 154 5.31 -13.38 -7.64
CA ARG A 154 5.44 -14.32 -6.50
C ARG A 154 5.64 -15.77 -6.93
N ASN A 155 5.00 -16.20 -8.02
CA ASN A 155 5.15 -17.57 -8.53
C ASN A 155 6.44 -17.77 -9.36
N ALA A 156 7.05 -16.68 -9.82
CA ALA A 156 8.22 -16.71 -10.69
C ALA A 156 9.56 -16.65 -9.94
N VAL A 157 9.52 -16.27 -8.65
CA VAL A 157 10.70 -16.13 -7.78
C VAL A 157 10.56 -16.96 -6.51
N SER A 158 11.69 -17.26 -5.86
CA SER A 158 11.76 -17.96 -4.57
C SER A 158 11.85 -17.01 -3.36
N ILE A 159 12.36 -15.79 -3.57
CA ILE A 159 12.46 -14.75 -2.53
C ILE A 159 11.11 -14.09 -2.21
N PRO A 160 10.92 -13.55 -1.00
CA PRO A 160 9.65 -12.92 -0.61
C PRO A 160 9.31 -11.66 -1.41
N VAL A 161 8.02 -11.53 -1.72
CA VAL A 161 7.48 -10.43 -2.54
C VAL A 161 6.51 -9.63 -1.68
N GLY A 162 6.78 -8.34 -1.52
CA GLY A 162 5.85 -7.35 -0.98
C GLY A 162 5.19 -6.53 -2.08
N ILE A 163 4.31 -5.62 -1.68
CA ILE A 163 3.60 -4.73 -2.60
C ILE A 163 3.50 -3.30 -2.06
N GLN A 164 3.50 -2.34 -2.97
CA GLN A 164 3.12 -0.96 -2.72
C GLN A 164 2.11 -0.52 -3.77
N ILE A 165 1.01 0.09 -3.32
CA ILE A 165 0.09 0.81 -4.21
C ILE A 165 0.15 2.27 -3.78
N LEU A 166 0.71 3.09 -4.66
CA LEU A 166 1.08 4.47 -4.38
C LEU A 166 -0.12 5.35 -4.08
N SER A 167 0.17 6.47 -3.41
CA SER A 167 -0.77 7.54 -3.09
C SER A 167 -1.87 7.10 -2.12
N GLY A 168 -1.48 6.41 -1.04
CA GLY A 168 -2.42 5.98 0.00
C GLY A 168 -3.27 4.76 -0.40
N GLY A 169 -2.84 4.01 -1.43
CA GLY A 169 -3.44 2.73 -1.80
C GLY A 169 -3.25 1.62 -0.76
N ASN A 170 -2.98 1.93 0.51
CA ASN A 170 -2.55 0.95 1.52
C ASN A 170 -3.62 -0.10 1.82
N ARG A 171 -4.90 0.31 1.88
CA ARG A 171 -6.02 -0.62 2.04
C ARG A 171 -6.10 -1.62 0.88
N HIS A 172 -5.88 -1.14 -0.34
CA HIS A 172 -5.81 -1.96 -1.55
C HIS A 172 -4.61 -2.90 -1.50
N ALA A 173 -3.44 -2.40 -1.10
CA ALA A 173 -2.23 -3.20 -0.93
C ALA A 173 -2.42 -4.33 0.09
N ILE A 174 -3.09 -4.09 1.22
CA ILE A 174 -3.43 -5.14 2.21
C ILE A 174 -4.32 -6.22 1.58
N ALA A 175 -5.32 -5.83 0.77
CA ALA A 175 -6.20 -6.79 0.11
C ALA A 175 -5.42 -7.67 -0.88
N VAL A 176 -4.60 -7.05 -1.74
CA VAL A 176 -3.75 -7.76 -2.70
C VAL A 176 -2.74 -8.67 -2.00
N ALA A 177 -2.10 -8.17 -0.94
CA ALA A 177 -1.13 -8.94 -0.16
C ALA A 177 -1.78 -10.18 0.46
N TYR A 178 -2.94 -10.01 1.09
CA TYR A 178 -3.68 -11.10 1.70
C TYR A 178 -4.08 -12.18 0.68
N THR A 179 -4.65 -11.80 -0.46
CA THR A 179 -5.13 -12.76 -1.46
C THR A 179 -4.01 -13.50 -2.16
N ASN A 180 -2.82 -12.88 -2.27
CA ASN A 180 -1.67 -13.44 -2.96
C ASN A 180 -0.64 -14.08 -2.00
N GLY A 181 -0.91 -14.10 -0.70
CA GLY A 181 0.00 -14.68 0.31
C GLY A 181 1.31 -13.92 0.46
N LEU A 182 1.29 -12.61 0.28
CA LEU A 182 2.46 -11.74 0.44
C LEU A 182 2.71 -11.43 1.91
N PRO A 183 3.96 -11.32 2.38
CA PRO A 183 4.22 -11.14 3.79
C PRO A 183 4.16 -9.67 4.25
N PHE A 184 4.15 -8.69 3.33
CA PHE A 184 4.13 -7.28 3.69
C PHE A 184 3.65 -6.33 2.60
N ILE A 185 3.33 -5.13 3.06
CA ILE A 185 3.18 -3.93 2.24
C ILE A 185 4.18 -2.87 2.67
N ARG A 186 4.55 -1.99 1.73
CA ARG A 186 5.09 -0.67 2.06
C ARG A 186 3.92 0.33 2.08
N CYS A 187 3.82 1.07 3.16
CA CYS A 187 2.67 1.89 3.52
C CYS A 187 3.06 3.37 3.54
N GLU A 188 2.28 4.20 2.86
CA GLU A 188 2.42 5.64 2.90
C GLU A 188 1.39 6.23 3.87
N ASN A 189 1.61 7.46 4.34
CA ASN A 189 0.59 8.21 5.12
C ASN A 189 -0.01 7.46 6.33
N PHE A 190 0.81 6.65 7.01
CA PHE A 190 0.34 5.84 8.13
C PHE A 190 -0.01 6.69 9.36
N VAL A 191 0.84 7.66 9.69
CA VAL A 191 0.63 8.67 10.75
C VAL A 191 0.86 10.07 10.21
N PHE A 192 0.11 11.02 10.78
CA PHE A 192 0.08 12.45 10.43
C PHE A 192 -0.35 12.76 8.99
N ALA A 193 -0.94 13.95 8.82
CA ALA A 193 -1.28 14.50 7.51
C ALA A 193 -0.05 15.15 6.85
N HIS A 194 -0.04 15.22 5.52
CA HIS A 194 0.98 15.93 4.74
C HIS A 194 0.44 16.31 3.35
N ILE A 195 1.23 17.08 2.57
CA ILE A 195 0.85 17.51 1.22
C ILE A 195 1.79 16.83 0.23
N ALA A 196 1.27 15.97 -0.64
CA ALA A 196 2.03 15.30 -1.70
C ALA A 196 1.79 15.95 -3.08
N ASP A 197 2.43 15.44 -4.12
CA ASP A 197 2.25 15.91 -5.51
C ASP A 197 0.78 15.86 -5.98
N GLU A 198 0.03 14.89 -5.47
CA GLU A 198 -1.40 14.68 -5.72
C GLU A 198 -2.35 15.53 -4.83
N GLY A 199 -1.79 16.30 -3.88
CA GLY A 199 -2.55 17.20 -3.01
C GLY A 199 -2.43 16.89 -1.52
N LEU A 200 -3.33 17.47 -0.73
CA LEU A 200 -3.38 17.26 0.72
C LEU A 200 -3.85 15.83 1.00
N LEU A 201 -3.08 15.09 1.80
CA LEU A 201 -3.45 13.82 2.43
C LEU A 201 -3.88 14.12 3.88
N PRO A 202 -5.17 14.43 4.13
CA PRO A 202 -5.61 14.99 5.40
C PRO A 202 -5.77 13.96 6.52
N GLU A 203 -5.90 12.68 6.17
CA GLU A 203 -6.24 11.62 7.11
C GLU A 203 -5.10 10.61 7.22
N ALA A 204 -4.60 10.39 8.45
CA ALA A 204 -3.64 9.34 8.73
C ALA A 204 -4.32 7.95 8.69
N GLU A 205 -3.70 6.98 8.02
CA GLU A 205 -4.39 5.74 7.67
C GLU A 205 -4.36 4.64 8.75
N ALA A 206 -3.49 4.73 9.75
CA ALA A 206 -3.25 3.64 10.72
C ALA A 206 -4.53 3.02 11.30
N GLY A 207 -5.45 3.87 11.78
CA GLY A 207 -6.68 3.40 12.43
C GLY A 207 -7.60 2.60 11.50
N GLY A 208 -7.85 3.11 10.30
CA GLY A 208 -8.69 2.45 9.30
C GLY A 208 -8.01 1.22 8.71
N LEU A 209 -6.72 1.34 8.37
CA LEU A 209 -5.91 0.30 7.77
C LEU A 209 -5.79 -0.92 8.67
N LEU A 210 -5.45 -0.75 9.95
CA LEU A 210 -5.24 -1.87 10.87
C LEU A 210 -6.56 -2.57 11.25
N ARG A 211 -7.67 -1.83 11.33
CA ARG A 211 -9.01 -2.45 11.49
C ARG A 211 -9.39 -3.25 10.27
N TYR A 212 -9.12 -2.73 9.07
CA TYR A 212 -9.37 -3.47 7.83
C TYR A 212 -8.51 -4.75 7.76
N ARG A 213 -7.20 -4.64 8.02
CA ARG A 213 -6.26 -5.76 8.10
C ARG A 213 -6.81 -6.88 9.01
N LYS A 214 -7.25 -6.52 10.22
CA LYS A 214 -7.89 -7.47 11.15
C LYS A 214 -9.21 -8.03 10.63
N SER A 215 -10.05 -7.20 10.03
CA SER A 215 -11.39 -7.61 9.57
C SER A 215 -11.38 -8.69 8.49
N ILE A 216 -10.31 -8.73 7.68
CA ILE A 216 -10.15 -9.71 6.61
C ILE A 216 -9.23 -10.89 6.98
N GLY A 217 -8.68 -10.91 8.20
CA GLY A 217 -7.75 -11.96 8.65
C GLY A 217 -6.32 -11.82 8.13
N ALA A 218 -5.90 -10.61 7.76
CA ALA A 218 -4.60 -10.31 7.18
C ALA A 218 -3.54 -9.87 8.20
N GLU A 219 -3.67 -10.21 9.49
CA GLU A 219 -2.70 -9.79 10.52
C GLU A 219 -1.28 -10.34 10.31
N HIS A 220 -1.12 -11.35 9.45
CA HIS A 220 0.19 -11.85 9.03
C HIS A 220 0.90 -10.91 8.06
N VAL A 221 0.17 -10.02 7.37
CA VAL A 221 0.73 -9.03 6.45
C VAL A 221 1.30 -7.86 7.27
N LYS A 222 2.63 -7.70 7.20
CA LYS A 222 3.37 -6.64 7.88
C LYS A 222 3.21 -5.29 7.17
N VAL A 223 3.14 -4.22 7.95
CA VAL A 223 2.99 -2.85 7.44
C VAL A 223 4.26 -2.07 7.74
N PHE A 224 5.11 -1.87 6.73
CA PHE A 224 6.29 -1.03 6.84
C PHE A 224 5.97 0.38 6.37
N CYS A 225 6.08 1.35 7.27
CA CYS A 225 5.54 2.68 7.05
C CYS A 225 6.63 3.66 6.64
N ASP A 226 6.42 4.39 5.55
CA ASP A 226 7.25 5.55 5.19
C ASP A 226 7.14 6.60 6.30
N LEU A 227 8.27 6.88 6.94
CA LEU A 227 8.40 8.04 7.82
C LEU A 227 8.65 9.25 6.93
N LYS A 228 7.75 10.24 7.05
CA LYS A 228 7.73 11.44 6.21
C LYS A 228 7.92 11.10 4.72
N LYS A 229 6.84 10.62 4.08
CA LYS A 229 6.75 10.24 2.66
C LYS A 229 7.62 11.14 1.76
N LYS A 230 8.38 10.53 0.86
CA LYS A 230 9.04 11.21 -0.27
C LYS A 230 8.00 11.87 -1.18
N HIS A 231 8.41 12.90 -1.94
CA HIS A 231 7.49 13.68 -2.79
C HIS A 231 6.31 14.28 -2.00
N ALA A 232 6.58 14.68 -0.76
CA ALA A 232 5.62 15.37 0.09
C ALA A 232 6.28 16.46 0.95
N SER A 233 5.52 17.51 1.19
CA SER A 233 5.77 18.55 2.17
C SER A 233 5.16 18.18 3.52
N HIS A 234 5.99 18.24 4.55
CA HIS A 234 5.63 17.98 5.95
C HIS A 234 5.59 19.30 6.76
N ALA A 235 5.27 20.41 6.11
CA ALA A 235 5.29 21.74 6.76
C ALA A 235 4.26 21.85 7.91
N ILE A 236 3.08 21.26 7.75
CA ILE A 236 2.01 21.23 8.77
C ILE A 236 2.35 20.40 10.02
N THR A 237 3.40 19.58 9.94
CA THR A 237 3.91 18.68 10.98
C THR A 237 5.42 18.89 11.16
N SER A 238 5.90 20.11 10.86
CA SER A 238 7.33 20.43 10.88
C SER A 238 7.92 20.47 12.28
N ASP A 239 7.07 20.62 13.30
CA ASP A 239 7.39 20.53 14.73
C ASP A 239 7.62 19.09 15.21
N VAL A 240 7.20 18.09 14.43
CA VAL A 240 7.40 16.67 14.71
C VAL A 240 8.61 16.15 13.93
N ASP A 241 9.69 15.79 14.62
CA ASP A 241 10.86 15.22 13.97
C ASP A 241 10.65 13.73 13.57
N LEU A 242 11.63 13.13 12.90
CA LEU A 242 11.54 11.74 12.45
C LEU A 242 11.48 10.73 13.60
N ALA A 243 12.18 10.98 14.72
CA ALA A 243 12.16 10.08 15.87
C ALA A 243 10.79 10.10 16.56
N GLN A 244 10.20 11.28 16.74
CA GLN A 244 8.84 11.45 17.24
C GLN A 244 7.81 10.84 16.28
N THR A 245 8.02 10.99 14.97
CA THR A 245 7.17 10.34 13.95
C THR A 245 7.23 8.81 14.09
N ALA A 246 8.42 8.24 14.29
CA ALA A 246 8.60 6.81 14.51
C ALA A 246 7.91 6.33 15.80
N HIS A 247 8.06 7.06 16.91
CA HIS A 247 7.36 6.74 18.17
C HIS A 247 5.84 6.75 18.01
N ALA A 248 5.29 7.74 17.30
CA ALA A 248 3.86 7.78 17.02
C ALA A 248 3.44 6.57 16.18
N ALA A 249 4.14 6.29 15.06
CA ALA A 249 3.84 5.15 14.20
C ALA A 249 3.94 3.80 14.95
N GLU A 250 4.93 3.63 15.83
CA GLU A 250 5.07 2.47 16.71
C GLU A 250 3.86 2.32 17.64
N PHE A 251 3.47 3.39 18.31
CA PHE A 251 2.29 3.42 19.19
C PHE A 251 1.01 3.06 18.43
N PHE A 252 0.88 3.49 17.18
CA PHE A 252 -0.25 3.17 16.30
C PHE A 252 -0.16 1.78 15.65
N GLY A 253 0.89 1.00 15.92
CA GLY A 253 0.99 -0.41 15.54
C GLY A 253 1.64 -0.68 14.19
N ALA A 254 2.55 0.18 13.74
CA ALA A 254 3.43 -0.13 12.60
C ALA A 254 4.29 -1.37 12.89
N ASP A 255 4.63 -2.15 11.86
CA ASP A 255 5.52 -3.31 11.98
C ASP A 255 7.00 -2.96 11.69
N GLY A 256 7.27 -1.74 11.22
CA GLY A 256 8.60 -1.22 10.91
C GLY A 256 8.54 0.08 10.11
N PHE A 257 9.70 0.68 9.88
CA PHE A 257 9.83 2.02 9.33
C PHE A 257 10.68 2.07 8.08
N VAL A 258 10.25 2.86 7.11
CA VAL A 258 11.02 3.18 5.91
C VAL A 258 11.45 4.64 6.00
N VAL A 259 12.76 4.89 6.09
CA VAL A 259 13.36 6.23 6.07
C VAL A 259 13.71 6.59 4.63
N THR A 260 13.22 7.71 4.13
CA THR A 260 13.38 8.11 2.73
C THR A 260 14.05 9.47 2.60
N GLY A 261 14.77 9.69 1.50
CA GLY A 261 15.13 11.05 1.08
C GLY A 261 13.95 11.77 0.44
N ILE A 262 14.08 13.08 0.21
CA ILE A 262 12.96 13.94 -0.21
C ILE A 262 12.30 13.56 -1.55
N SER A 263 13.02 12.86 -2.44
CA SER A 263 12.53 12.43 -3.75
C SER A 263 13.27 11.18 -4.24
N THR A 264 12.70 10.46 -5.20
CA THR A 264 13.31 9.26 -5.82
C THR A 264 14.74 9.54 -6.31
N GLY A 265 15.68 8.67 -5.93
CA GLY A 265 17.10 8.78 -6.29
C GLY A 265 17.91 9.72 -5.40
N LYS A 266 17.28 10.50 -4.50
CA LYS A 266 17.98 11.27 -3.47
C LYS A 266 18.11 10.44 -2.20
N ALA A 267 19.33 10.38 -1.67
CA ALA A 267 19.66 9.64 -0.46
C ALA A 267 18.88 10.17 0.75
N ALA A 268 18.47 9.24 1.63
CA ALA A 268 18.11 9.60 3.00
C ALA A 268 19.34 10.16 3.71
N ALA A 269 19.18 11.16 4.57
CA ALA A 269 20.30 11.65 5.37
C ALA A 269 20.71 10.58 6.40
N LEU A 270 22.00 10.36 6.60
CA LEU A 270 22.46 9.34 7.53
C LEU A 270 21.99 9.63 8.97
N ASP A 271 21.93 10.91 9.34
CA ASP A 271 21.47 11.35 10.65
C ASP A 271 19.98 11.05 10.87
N ASP A 272 19.16 11.10 9.81
CA ASP A 272 17.75 10.69 9.87
C ASP A 272 17.64 9.18 10.15
N VAL A 273 18.44 8.37 9.47
CA VAL A 273 18.47 6.91 9.69
C VAL A 273 18.92 6.59 11.12
N LYS A 274 19.97 7.27 11.60
CA LYS A 274 20.46 7.13 12.99
C LYS A 274 19.40 7.54 14.01
N ALA A 275 18.72 8.67 13.79
CA ALA A 275 17.69 9.18 14.69
C ALA A 275 16.55 8.17 14.85
N VAL A 276 16.05 7.63 13.73
CA VAL A 276 15.00 6.59 13.75
C VAL A 276 15.51 5.30 14.38
N ARG A 277 16.73 4.86 14.04
CA ARG A 277 17.31 3.64 14.62
C ARG A 277 17.43 3.74 16.14
N ASN A 278 17.80 4.90 16.68
CA ASN A 278 17.90 5.14 18.11
C ASN A 278 16.54 5.24 18.81
N ALA A 279 15.48 5.62 18.08
CA ALA A 279 14.13 5.78 18.62
C ALA A 279 13.37 4.45 18.77
N THR A 280 13.74 3.39 18.04
CA THR A 280 12.93 2.16 17.97
C THR A 280 13.75 0.86 17.92
N LYS A 281 13.13 -0.24 18.31
CA LYS A 281 13.62 -1.61 18.10
C LYS A 281 12.96 -2.32 16.92
N LEU A 282 11.95 -1.71 16.29
CA LEU A 282 11.32 -2.25 15.10
C LEU A 282 12.28 -2.17 13.89
N PRO A 283 12.07 -3.00 12.85
CA PRO A 283 12.77 -2.87 11.57
C PRO A 283 12.92 -1.43 11.06
N VAL A 284 14.14 -1.04 10.68
CA VAL A 284 14.45 0.22 10.00
C VAL A 284 14.98 -0.08 8.60
N ILE A 285 14.29 0.43 7.61
CA ILE A 285 14.52 0.19 6.19
C ILE A 285 14.85 1.53 5.53
N VAL A 286 15.83 1.58 4.62
CA VAL A 286 16.10 2.80 3.85
C VAL A 286 15.45 2.72 2.48
N GLY A 287 14.62 3.70 2.14
CA GLY A 287 13.71 3.67 1.01
C GLY A 287 14.10 4.49 -0.23
N SER A 288 15.24 5.20 -0.20
CA SER A 288 15.67 6.07 -1.31
C SER A 288 17.18 6.34 -1.34
N GLY A 289 17.70 6.53 -2.57
CA GLY A 289 19.07 6.94 -2.86
C GLY A 289 20.16 5.99 -2.38
N VAL A 290 19.83 4.70 -2.29
CA VAL A 290 20.79 3.64 -2.05
C VAL A 290 21.66 3.47 -3.30
N THR A 291 22.97 3.65 -3.14
CA THR A 291 23.99 3.46 -4.18
C THR A 291 25.17 2.68 -3.58
N PRO A 292 26.03 2.03 -4.38
CA PRO A 292 27.16 1.26 -3.86
C PRO A 292 28.05 2.04 -2.90
N GLY A 293 28.37 3.30 -3.22
CA GLY A 293 29.21 4.15 -2.37
C GLY A 293 28.56 4.64 -1.07
N TYR A 294 27.28 4.33 -0.84
CA TYR A 294 26.53 4.78 0.34
C TYR A 294 25.86 3.65 1.11
N ALA A 295 25.69 2.47 0.48
CA ALA A 295 24.98 1.34 1.06
C ALA A 295 25.60 0.86 2.38
N GLU A 296 26.93 0.80 2.47
CA GLU A 296 27.66 0.39 3.68
C GLU A 296 27.39 1.32 4.87
N SER A 297 27.46 2.64 4.66
CA SER A 297 27.15 3.60 5.74
C SER A 297 25.70 3.51 6.20
N LEU A 298 24.76 3.20 5.29
CA LEU A 298 23.37 3.01 5.63
C LEU A 298 23.13 1.70 6.40
N SER A 299 23.80 0.61 6.01
CA SER A 299 23.61 -0.72 6.59
C SER A 299 24.12 -0.84 8.03
N GLU A 300 24.98 0.08 8.49
CA GLU A 300 25.32 0.19 9.92
C GLU A 300 24.07 0.40 10.80
N TYR A 301 23.07 1.15 10.30
CA TYR A 301 21.89 1.59 11.05
C TYR A 301 20.56 1.10 10.48
N ALA A 302 20.57 0.50 9.29
CA ALA A 302 19.40 -0.05 8.63
C ALA A 302 19.45 -1.59 8.60
N ASP A 303 18.30 -2.23 8.78
CA ASP A 303 18.16 -3.67 8.68
C ASP A 303 17.97 -4.11 7.21
N ALA A 304 17.44 -3.23 6.36
CA ALA A 304 17.28 -3.45 4.93
C ALA A 304 17.37 -2.17 4.10
N LEU A 305 17.71 -2.31 2.82
CA LEU A 305 17.84 -1.24 1.86
C LEU A 305 16.95 -1.53 0.64
N ILE A 306 16.01 -0.63 0.36
CA ILE A 306 15.18 -0.68 -0.85
C ILE A 306 15.91 0.02 -2.00
N VAL A 307 16.12 -0.70 -3.09
CA VAL A 307 16.84 -0.21 -4.27
C VAL A 307 15.92 -0.23 -5.48
N GLY A 308 15.55 0.96 -5.96
CA GLY A 308 14.67 1.14 -7.11
C GLY A 308 15.37 1.76 -8.31
N SER A 309 15.54 3.09 -8.31
CA SER A 309 16.09 3.79 -9.48
C SER A 309 17.52 3.41 -9.81
N TYR A 310 18.38 3.14 -8.81
CA TYR A 310 19.79 2.81 -9.04
C TYR A 310 20.00 1.55 -9.90
N ILE A 311 19.18 0.50 -9.71
CA ILE A 311 19.30 -0.77 -10.45
C ILE A 311 18.77 -0.69 -11.88
N LYS A 312 18.23 0.46 -12.30
CA LYS A 312 17.81 0.69 -13.68
C LYS A 312 18.93 1.34 -14.49
N HIS A 313 18.91 1.17 -15.82
CA HIS A 313 19.86 1.86 -16.70
C HIS A 313 19.84 3.37 -16.44
N ASP A 314 21.03 3.97 -16.41
CA ASP A 314 21.28 5.39 -16.08
C ASP A 314 20.76 5.85 -14.71
N GLY A 315 20.30 4.94 -13.85
CA GLY A 315 19.72 5.30 -12.56
C GLY A 315 18.31 5.88 -12.69
N PHE A 316 17.67 5.68 -13.85
CA PHE A 316 16.36 6.26 -14.15
C PHE A 316 15.26 5.22 -14.03
N TRP A 317 14.32 5.45 -13.12
CA TRP A 317 13.29 4.49 -12.71
C TRP A 317 12.40 3.96 -13.85
N LYS A 318 12.30 4.70 -14.97
CA LYS A 318 11.54 4.29 -16.17
C LYS A 318 12.28 3.30 -17.06
N ASN A 319 13.59 3.19 -16.91
CA ASN A 319 14.39 2.32 -17.75
C ASN A 319 14.33 0.87 -17.26
N PRO A 320 14.68 -0.10 -18.11
CA PRO A 320 14.87 -1.49 -17.69
C PRO A 320 15.94 -1.63 -16.61
N VAL A 321 15.89 -2.76 -15.90
CA VAL A 321 16.93 -3.18 -14.96
C VAL A 321 18.25 -3.38 -15.70
N ASP A 322 19.34 -2.94 -15.06
CA ASP A 322 20.71 -3.05 -15.55
C ASP A 322 21.47 -4.11 -14.74
N PRO A 323 21.88 -5.24 -15.36
CA PRO A 323 22.58 -6.32 -14.66
C PRO A 323 23.89 -5.89 -13.98
N GLU A 324 24.64 -4.95 -14.56
CA GLU A 324 25.90 -4.50 -13.96
C GLU A 324 25.63 -3.71 -12.68
N ARG A 325 24.57 -2.88 -12.68
CA ARG A 325 24.15 -2.12 -11.50
C ARG A 325 23.57 -3.01 -10.41
N LEU A 326 22.84 -4.06 -10.76
CA LEU A 326 22.38 -5.06 -9.80
C LEU A 326 23.56 -5.71 -9.06
N LEU A 327 24.56 -6.19 -9.81
CA LEU A 327 25.74 -6.81 -9.22
C LEU A 327 26.56 -5.81 -8.40
N ALA A 328 26.69 -4.56 -8.87
CA ALA A 328 27.43 -3.52 -8.16
C ALA A 328 26.87 -3.23 -6.76
N ILE A 329 25.54 -3.16 -6.61
CA ILE A 329 24.94 -2.91 -5.28
C ILE A 329 25.02 -4.14 -4.37
N VAL A 330 24.87 -5.34 -4.92
CA VAL A 330 24.99 -6.59 -4.14
C VAL A 330 26.42 -6.75 -3.61
N ASN A 331 27.43 -6.46 -4.44
CA ASN A 331 28.84 -6.51 -4.02
C ASN A 331 29.17 -5.47 -2.95
N ALA A 332 28.51 -4.30 -2.97
CA ALA A 332 28.77 -3.23 -2.02
C ALA A 332 28.29 -3.53 -0.59
N ILE A 333 27.43 -4.54 -0.40
CA ILE A 333 26.89 -4.92 0.92
C ILE A 333 27.29 -6.34 1.36
N GLY A 334 27.95 -7.09 0.47
CA GLY A 334 28.29 -8.50 0.63
C GLY A 334 29.79 -8.82 0.63
N ALA A 335 30.62 -7.84 1.00
CA ALA A 335 32.06 -8.00 1.27
C ALA A 335 32.35 -7.98 2.77
#